data_AF-A0AAE9F683-F1
#
_entry.id   AF-A0AAE9F683-F1
#
_cell.length_a   1.000
_cell.length_b   1.000
_cell.length_c   1.000
_cell.angle_alpha   90.00
_cell.angle_beta   90.00
_cell.angle_gamma   90.00
#
_symmetry.space_group_name_H-M   'P 1'
#
loop_
_entity.id
_entity.type
_entity.pdbx_description
1 polymer ?
#
loop_
_entity_poly.entity_id
_entity_poly.type
_entity_poly.pdbx_seq_one_letter_code
_entity_poly.pdbx_strand_id
1 'polypeptide(L)'
;MFYRRTVVLDLVYRCTREKKCFENLKENSRRPHCKFCRFHKCIEVGMFIKPSTLMSPKLWEKNTVSTALKQLHYLNTKRTTLQMSKCSYGNPKLEDMVRRENTALVSQDPNQPLKENDWRFIDIITTIEFLLNLDFMEELDITDQMVLLRAFASKAILLFTAFSSMMKDYGQLVTPGGHEIVSEALIEKLEITQEMANSIKSRMIGGLSELSVTEDELLLIIVIFFLDPVITVPQPLSSMAVTYVASKRQMYSQFLLEHCQMMQQDGWQKRLPELYVLCHTLNRNMREIDKLNILAKLKYPTSICKKLYDDITMHRC
;
A
#
# COMPACT_ATOMS: atom_id res chain seq x y z
N MET A 1 -3.90 17.65 -20.56
CA MET A 1 -3.13 18.80 -20.01
C MET A 1 -3.65 19.42 -18.71
N PHE A 2 -4.95 19.37 -18.37
CA PHE A 2 -5.44 19.99 -17.12
C PHE A 2 -4.86 19.34 -15.84
N TYR A 3 -5.00 18.01 -15.70
CA TYR A 3 -4.53 17.27 -14.53
C TYR A 3 -3.03 17.47 -14.28
N ARG A 4 -2.19 17.20 -15.30
CA ARG A 4 -0.73 17.40 -15.24
C ARG A 4 -0.30 18.78 -14.78
N ARG A 5 -0.88 19.86 -15.35
CA ARG A 5 -0.52 21.22 -14.92
C ARG A 5 -0.93 21.51 -13.48
N THR A 6 -2.07 20.98 -13.05
CA THR A 6 -2.54 21.15 -11.66
C THR A 6 -1.58 20.48 -10.69
N VAL A 7 -1.14 19.26 -10.99
CA VAL A 7 -0.20 18.50 -10.16
C VAL A 7 1.20 19.13 -10.17
N VAL A 8 1.75 19.46 -11.35
CA VAL A 8 3.13 19.98 -11.48
C VAL A 8 3.31 21.34 -10.82
N LEU A 9 2.30 22.20 -10.86
CA LEU A 9 2.38 23.57 -10.34
C LEU A 9 1.74 23.71 -8.96
N ASP A 10 1.39 22.60 -8.32
CA ASP A 10 0.70 22.55 -7.01
C ASP A 10 -0.49 23.52 -6.91
N LEU A 11 -1.32 23.56 -7.97
CA LEU A 11 -2.39 24.55 -8.08
C LEU A 11 -3.56 24.18 -7.18
N VAL A 12 -3.81 25.01 -6.17
CA VAL A 12 -4.99 24.89 -5.32
C VAL A 12 -6.17 25.65 -5.96
N TYR A 13 -7.30 24.97 -6.08
CA TYR A 13 -8.54 25.56 -6.55
C TYR A 13 -9.58 25.62 -5.41
N ARG A 14 -10.55 26.53 -5.52
CA ARG A 14 -11.71 26.58 -4.63
C ARG A 14 -12.98 26.43 -5.45
N CYS A 15 -13.92 25.61 -4.98
CA CYS A 15 -15.28 25.59 -5.54
C CYS A 15 -16.10 26.73 -4.94
N THR A 16 -16.80 27.49 -5.78
CA THR A 16 -17.75 28.53 -5.35
C THR A 16 -19.19 28.02 -5.24
N ARG A 17 -19.40 26.72 -5.48
CA ARG A 17 -20.68 26.00 -5.32
C ARG A 17 -20.52 24.93 -4.23
N GLU A 18 -21.44 23.99 -4.14
CA GLU A 18 -21.46 22.90 -3.15
C GLU A 18 -20.51 21.72 -3.46
N LYS A 19 -19.43 21.93 -4.23
CA LYS A 19 -18.50 20.86 -4.68
C LYS A 19 -19.13 19.72 -5.53
N LYS A 20 -20.43 19.77 -5.83
CA LYS A 20 -21.18 18.80 -6.66
C LYS A 20 -21.24 19.12 -8.15
N CYS A 21 -20.28 19.87 -8.68
CA CYS A 21 -20.40 20.42 -10.05
C CYS A 21 -20.48 19.35 -11.15
N PHE A 22 -19.94 18.14 -10.92
CA PHE A 22 -19.90 17.04 -11.89
C PHE A 22 -20.96 15.96 -11.63
N GLU A 23 -21.86 16.15 -10.66
CA GLU A 23 -22.96 15.22 -10.38
C GLU A 23 -24.11 15.47 -11.37
N ASN A 24 -24.85 14.41 -11.71
CA ASN A 24 -26.06 14.46 -12.53
C ASN A 24 -25.92 15.10 -13.93
N LEU A 25 -24.73 14.98 -14.54
CA LEU A 25 -24.51 15.39 -15.92
C LEU A 25 -25.28 14.44 -16.86
N LYS A 26 -26.23 15.00 -17.62
CA LYS A 26 -26.88 14.30 -18.75
C LYS A 26 -26.00 14.41 -19.99
N GLU A 27 -26.21 13.56 -21.00
CA GLU A 27 -25.42 13.60 -22.26
C GLU A 27 -25.37 14.99 -22.90
N ASN A 28 -26.44 15.78 -22.75
CA ASN A 28 -26.55 17.13 -23.31
C ASN A 28 -26.12 18.25 -22.34
N SER A 29 -25.66 17.92 -21.13
CA SER A 29 -25.22 18.92 -20.15
C SER A 29 -23.90 19.56 -20.57
N ARG A 30 -23.81 20.89 -20.51
CA ARG A 30 -22.54 21.60 -20.68
C ARG A 30 -21.56 21.13 -19.60
N ARG A 31 -20.34 20.76 -20.02
CA ARG A 31 -19.28 20.31 -19.10
C ARG A 31 -18.99 21.42 -18.07
N PRO A 32 -19.01 21.10 -16.76
CA PRO A 32 -18.73 22.10 -15.72
C PRO A 32 -17.32 22.66 -15.85
N HIS A 33 -17.17 23.99 -15.75
CA HIS A 33 -15.88 24.67 -15.81
C HIS A 33 -15.16 24.74 -14.46
N CYS A 34 -15.75 24.22 -13.38
CA CYS A 34 -15.17 24.26 -12.05
C CYS A 34 -13.86 23.46 -12.01
N LYS A 35 -12.71 24.15 -11.93
CA LYS A 35 -11.39 23.54 -11.86
C LYS A 35 -11.22 22.66 -10.63
N PHE A 36 -11.78 23.08 -9.47
CA PHE A 36 -11.78 22.28 -8.24
C PHE A 36 -12.48 20.93 -8.47
N CYS A 37 -13.75 20.93 -8.86
CA CYS A 37 -14.49 19.68 -9.04
C CYS A 37 -13.94 18.86 -10.20
N ARG A 38 -13.38 19.50 -11.24
CA ARG A 38 -12.71 18.79 -12.34
C ARG A 38 -11.48 18.04 -11.84
N PHE A 39 -10.66 18.69 -11.01
CA PHE A 39 -9.46 18.08 -10.46
C PHE A 39 -9.81 16.94 -9.50
N HIS A 40 -10.78 17.16 -8.61
CA HIS A 40 -11.31 16.10 -7.75
C HIS A 40 -11.85 14.92 -8.56
N LYS A 41 -12.58 15.16 -9.64
CA LYS A 41 -13.06 14.08 -10.51
C LYS A 41 -11.91 13.33 -11.18
N CYS A 42 -10.84 14.03 -11.59
CA CYS A 42 -9.63 13.38 -12.10
C CYS A 42 -9.01 12.43 -11.06
N ILE A 43 -8.93 12.84 -9.80
CA ILE A 43 -8.43 12.00 -8.70
C ILE A 43 -9.37 10.81 -8.47
N GLU A 44 -10.68 11.06 -8.37
CA GLU A 44 -11.72 10.06 -8.12
C GLU A 44 -11.72 8.93 -9.17
N VAL A 45 -11.52 9.26 -10.45
CA VAL A 45 -11.45 8.23 -11.51
C VAL A 45 -10.11 7.48 -11.54
N GLY A 46 -9.14 7.91 -10.74
CA GLY A 46 -7.82 7.30 -10.60
C GLY A 46 -6.75 7.86 -11.56
N MET A 47 -6.89 9.10 -12.06
CA MET A 47 -5.82 9.70 -12.86
C MET A 47 -4.56 9.83 -12.01
N PHE A 48 -3.42 9.48 -12.59
CA PHE A 48 -2.15 9.49 -11.89
C PHE A 48 -1.02 9.91 -12.81
N ILE A 49 -0.07 10.64 -12.23
CA ILE A 49 1.21 10.94 -12.86
C ILE A 49 2.29 10.47 -11.91
N LYS A 50 3.22 9.68 -12.43
CA LYS A 50 4.30 9.14 -11.63
C LYS A 50 5.17 10.27 -11.08
N PRO A 51 5.52 10.28 -9.79
CA PRO A 51 6.34 11.33 -9.19
C PRO A 51 7.64 11.62 -9.98
N SER A 52 8.33 10.57 -10.45
CA SER A 52 9.56 10.74 -11.25
C SER A 52 9.34 11.54 -12.55
N THR A 53 8.16 11.45 -13.17
CA THR A 53 7.82 12.21 -14.40
C THR A 53 7.40 13.66 -14.14
N LEU A 54 7.15 14.04 -12.88
CA LEU A 54 6.85 15.42 -12.47
C LEU A 54 8.12 16.24 -12.20
N MET A 55 9.29 15.59 -12.18
CA MET A 55 10.55 16.24 -11.85
C MET A 55 10.99 17.21 -12.94
N SER A 56 10.64 18.49 -12.78
CA SER A 56 11.50 19.56 -13.29
C SER A 56 12.64 19.78 -12.28
N PRO A 57 13.87 20.08 -12.71
CA PRO A 57 15.01 20.29 -11.80
C PRO A 57 14.84 21.41 -10.75
N LYS A 58 13.76 22.19 -10.80
CA LYS A 58 13.57 23.42 -10.01
C LYS A 58 12.51 23.35 -8.90
N LEU A 59 11.67 22.31 -8.84
CA LEU A 59 10.43 22.37 -8.02
C LEU A 59 10.40 21.46 -6.78
N TRP A 60 11.37 20.56 -6.60
CA TRP A 60 11.53 19.81 -5.35
C TRP A 60 13.00 19.73 -4.99
N GLU A 61 13.38 20.30 -3.84
CA GLU A 61 14.62 19.90 -3.16
C GLU A 61 14.53 18.40 -2.92
N LYS A 62 15.32 17.65 -3.71
CA LYS A 62 15.17 16.22 -3.95
C LYS A 62 15.22 15.34 -2.69
N ASN A 63 15.71 15.86 -1.57
CA ASN A 63 16.09 15.07 -0.41
C ASN A 63 15.62 15.70 0.91
N THR A 64 14.38 16.20 0.97
CA THR A 64 13.81 16.64 2.25
C THR A 64 12.70 15.69 2.68
N VAL A 65 12.57 15.49 3.99
CA VAL A 65 11.50 14.70 4.61
C VAL A 65 10.10 15.15 4.17
N SER A 66 9.88 16.47 4.03
CA SER A 66 8.60 17.02 3.56
C SER A 66 8.29 16.60 2.11
N THR A 67 9.27 16.65 1.21
CA THR A 67 9.08 16.20 -0.18
C THR A 67 8.79 14.70 -0.23
N ALA A 68 9.54 13.89 0.52
CA ALA A 68 9.32 12.45 0.59
C ALA A 68 7.91 12.12 1.11
N LEU A 69 7.49 12.71 2.23
CA LEU A 69 6.16 12.51 2.80
C LEU A 69 5.05 12.95 1.82
N LYS A 70 5.18 14.09 1.13
CA LYS A 70 4.21 14.51 0.10
C LYS A 70 4.05 13.46 -1.00
N GLN A 71 5.15 12.86 -1.46
CA GLN A 71 5.11 11.81 -2.47
C GLN A 71 4.45 10.54 -1.92
N LEU A 72 4.82 10.09 -0.71
CA LEU A 72 4.23 8.90 -0.09
C LEU A 72 2.73 9.07 0.16
N HIS A 73 2.29 10.24 0.62
CA HIS A 73 0.87 10.59 0.76
C HIS A 73 0.12 10.55 -0.55
N TYR A 74 0.71 11.11 -1.61
CA TYR A 74 0.11 11.06 -2.95
C TYR A 74 -0.04 9.61 -3.45
N LEU A 75 0.97 8.77 -3.24
CA LEU A 75 0.89 7.34 -3.57
C LEU A 75 -0.15 6.61 -2.70
N ASN A 76 -0.23 6.89 -1.40
CA ASN A 76 -1.20 6.26 -0.49
C ASN A 76 -2.64 6.70 -0.80
N THR A 77 -2.84 7.98 -1.16
CA THR A 77 -4.14 8.50 -1.63
C THR A 77 -4.57 7.80 -2.92
N LYS A 78 -3.64 7.61 -3.87
CA LYS A 78 -3.91 6.82 -5.09
C LYS A 78 -4.30 5.39 -4.73
N ARG A 79 -3.53 4.73 -3.86
CA ARG A 79 -3.77 3.35 -3.40
C ARG A 79 -5.18 3.20 -2.84
N THR A 80 -5.55 4.01 -1.85
CA THR A 80 -6.87 3.98 -1.21
C THR A 80 -8.01 4.32 -2.17
N THR A 81 -7.80 5.28 -3.09
CA THR A 81 -8.80 5.62 -4.13
C THR A 81 -9.06 4.44 -5.06
N LEU A 82 -8.00 3.78 -5.55
CA LEU A 82 -8.15 2.60 -6.41
C LEU A 82 -8.80 1.45 -5.65
N GLN A 83 -8.40 1.23 -4.41
CA GLN A 83 -8.92 0.18 -3.54
C GLN A 83 -10.44 0.30 -3.37
N MET A 84 -10.98 1.51 -3.21
CA MET A 84 -12.41 1.75 -3.00
C MET A 84 -13.25 1.86 -4.27
N SER A 85 -12.63 2.05 -5.45
CA SER A 85 -13.35 2.38 -6.69
C SER A 85 -13.15 1.39 -7.84
N LYS A 86 -12.21 0.45 -7.71
CA LYS A 86 -11.82 -0.46 -8.78
C LYS A 86 -11.98 -1.92 -8.40
N CYS A 87 -12.21 -2.74 -9.42
CA CYS A 87 -12.15 -4.20 -9.36
C CYS A 87 -11.21 -4.74 -10.45
N SER A 88 -10.88 -6.03 -10.38
CA SER A 88 -10.04 -6.70 -11.37
C SER A 88 -10.57 -8.08 -11.71
N TYR A 89 -10.88 -8.25 -12.99
CA TYR A 89 -11.20 -9.55 -13.59
C TYR A 89 -9.95 -10.24 -14.15
N GLY A 90 -8.81 -9.54 -14.16
CA GLY A 90 -7.53 -10.08 -14.61
C GLY A 90 -6.95 -11.06 -13.61
N ASN A 91 -5.99 -11.85 -14.09
CA ASN A 91 -5.19 -12.75 -13.28
C ASN A 91 -3.69 -12.59 -13.60
N PRO A 92 -3.13 -11.36 -13.47
CA PRO A 92 -1.72 -11.10 -13.74
C PRO A 92 -0.82 -11.90 -12.81
N LYS A 93 0.41 -12.12 -13.25
CA LYS A 93 1.55 -12.48 -12.40
C LYS A 93 2.23 -11.23 -11.86
N LEU A 94 3.12 -11.40 -10.89
CA LEU A 94 3.96 -10.32 -10.40
C LEU A 94 4.81 -9.70 -11.52
N GLU A 95 5.36 -10.54 -12.41
CA GLU A 95 6.18 -10.07 -13.53
C GLU A 95 5.40 -9.11 -14.45
N ASP A 96 4.15 -9.43 -14.76
CA ASP A 96 3.27 -8.57 -15.57
C ASP A 96 3.11 -7.19 -14.90
N MET A 97 2.93 -7.16 -13.57
CA MET A 97 2.83 -5.91 -12.80
C MET A 97 4.12 -5.09 -12.84
N VAL A 98 5.28 -5.72 -12.72
CA VAL A 98 6.59 -5.05 -12.76
C VAL A 98 6.86 -4.48 -14.15
N ARG A 99 6.56 -5.25 -15.20
CA ARG A 99 6.66 -4.81 -16.61
C ARG A 99 5.62 -3.77 -17.01
N ARG A 100 4.65 -3.46 -16.12
CA ARG A 100 3.50 -2.58 -16.39
C ARG A 100 2.60 -3.12 -17.51
N GLU A 101 2.62 -4.42 -17.70
CA GLU A 101 1.79 -5.12 -18.65
C GLU A 101 0.49 -5.50 -17.94
N ASN A 102 -0.61 -4.88 -18.37
CA ASN A 102 -1.96 -5.38 -18.15
C ASN A 102 -2.45 -5.51 -16.68
N THR A 103 -2.50 -4.38 -15.95
CA THR A 103 -3.37 -4.24 -14.77
C THR A 103 -4.72 -3.65 -15.18
N ALA A 104 -5.58 -4.44 -15.82
CA ALA A 104 -6.93 -4.00 -16.20
C ALA A 104 -7.81 -3.82 -14.96
N LEU A 105 -7.57 -2.74 -14.20
CA LEU A 105 -8.46 -2.26 -13.16
C LEU A 105 -9.67 -1.62 -13.82
N VAL A 106 -10.83 -2.22 -13.60
CA VAL A 106 -12.10 -1.74 -14.12
C VAL A 106 -12.82 -0.98 -13.00
N SER A 107 -13.63 0.01 -13.34
CA SER A 107 -14.50 0.64 -12.35
C SER A 107 -15.46 -0.38 -11.76
N GLN A 108 -15.56 -0.40 -10.43
CA GLN A 108 -16.49 -1.29 -9.73
C GLN A 108 -17.94 -0.88 -10.02
N ASP A 109 -18.82 -1.86 -10.25
CA ASP A 109 -20.26 -1.65 -10.30
C ASP A 109 -20.79 -1.47 -8.86
N PRO A 110 -21.42 -0.33 -8.51
CA PRO A 110 -21.99 -0.11 -7.19
C PRO A 110 -23.05 -1.14 -6.78
N ASN A 111 -23.71 -1.79 -7.75
CA ASN A 111 -24.74 -2.79 -7.50
C ASN A 111 -24.19 -4.20 -7.25
N GLN A 112 -22.88 -4.40 -7.46
CA GLN A 112 -22.22 -5.68 -7.26
C GLN A 112 -21.06 -5.51 -6.27
N PRO A 113 -21.31 -5.67 -4.95
CA PRO A 113 -20.24 -5.56 -3.96
C PRO A 113 -19.20 -6.65 -4.19
N LEU A 114 -17.93 -6.27 -4.07
CA LEU A 114 -16.82 -7.22 -4.18
C LEU A 114 -16.89 -8.25 -3.05
N LYS A 115 -16.61 -9.50 -3.39
CA LYS A 115 -16.47 -10.60 -2.43
C LYS A 115 -15.13 -10.47 -1.69
N GLU A 116 -14.99 -11.15 -0.56
CA GLU A 116 -13.77 -11.16 0.26
C GLU A 116 -12.49 -11.44 -0.55
N ASN A 117 -12.50 -12.45 -1.42
CA ASN A 117 -11.34 -12.79 -2.26
C ASN A 117 -11.01 -11.69 -3.29
N ASP A 118 -12.00 -10.95 -3.77
CA ASP A 118 -11.77 -9.85 -4.70
C ASP A 118 -11.19 -8.63 -3.99
N TRP A 119 -11.63 -8.35 -2.75
CA TRP A 119 -10.99 -7.35 -1.89
C TRP A 119 -9.53 -7.66 -1.63
N ARG A 120 -9.21 -8.89 -1.20
CA ARG A 120 -7.83 -9.32 -0.99
C ARG A 120 -6.97 -9.15 -2.25
N PHE A 121 -7.54 -9.43 -3.42
CA PHE A 121 -6.82 -9.27 -4.68
C PHE A 121 -6.55 -7.81 -5.05
N ILE A 122 -7.53 -6.94 -4.82
CA ILE A 122 -7.37 -5.49 -5.04
C ILE A 122 -6.36 -4.89 -4.07
N ASP A 123 -6.32 -5.36 -2.82
CA ASP A 123 -5.31 -4.95 -1.84
C ASP A 123 -3.90 -5.28 -2.33
N ILE A 124 -3.69 -6.47 -2.91
CA ILE A 124 -2.41 -6.87 -3.48
C ILE A 124 -2.03 -5.97 -4.66
N ILE A 125 -2.92 -5.78 -5.64
CA ILE A 125 -2.64 -4.96 -6.83
C ILE A 125 -2.29 -3.52 -6.41
N THR A 126 -3.13 -2.90 -5.59
CA THR A 126 -2.96 -1.49 -5.21
C THR A 126 -1.72 -1.29 -4.34
N THR A 127 -1.36 -2.26 -3.49
CA THR A 127 -0.13 -2.21 -2.68
C THR A 127 1.12 -2.39 -3.54
N ILE A 128 1.11 -3.32 -4.50
CA ILE A 128 2.22 -3.47 -5.45
C ILE A 128 2.35 -2.19 -6.29
N GLU A 129 1.25 -1.60 -6.74
CA GLU A 129 1.29 -0.31 -7.45
C GLU A 129 1.89 0.80 -6.60
N PHE A 130 1.56 0.87 -5.30
CA PHE A 130 2.17 1.83 -4.38
C PHE A 130 3.70 1.65 -4.35
N LEU A 131 4.16 0.43 -4.07
CA LEU A 131 5.59 0.11 -3.94
C LEU A 131 6.34 0.36 -5.24
N LEU A 132 5.81 -0.10 -6.37
CA LEU A 132 6.41 0.08 -7.69
C LEU A 132 6.46 1.55 -8.16
N ASN A 133 5.66 2.44 -7.58
CA ASN A 133 5.67 3.87 -7.92
C ASN A 133 6.52 4.73 -6.99
N LEU A 134 7.21 4.11 -6.02
CA LEU A 134 8.33 4.75 -5.34
C LEU A 134 9.40 5.13 -6.38
N ASP A 135 9.96 6.33 -6.24
CA ASP A 135 10.83 6.97 -7.23
C ASP A 135 12.09 6.15 -7.53
N PHE A 136 12.67 5.53 -6.51
CA PHE A 136 13.89 4.72 -6.62
C PHE A 136 13.68 3.35 -7.30
N MET A 137 12.44 2.90 -7.52
CA MET A 137 12.19 1.58 -8.13
C MET A 137 12.59 1.52 -9.60
N GLU A 138 12.63 2.66 -10.31
CA GLU A 138 13.03 2.70 -11.73
C GLU A 138 14.52 2.42 -11.93
N GLU A 139 15.34 2.58 -10.90
CA GLU A 139 16.79 2.37 -10.92
C GLU A 139 17.18 0.91 -10.66
N LEU A 140 16.20 0.05 -10.35
CA LEU A 140 16.41 -1.37 -10.08
C LEU A 140 15.98 -2.21 -11.29
N ASP A 141 16.73 -3.27 -11.57
CA ASP A 141 16.35 -4.24 -12.57
C ASP A 141 15.06 -5.00 -12.19
N ILE A 142 14.32 -5.48 -13.19
CA ILE A 142 13.05 -6.22 -12.99
C ILE A 142 13.21 -7.36 -11.98
N THR A 143 14.31 -8.10 -12.05
CA THR A 143 14.60 -9.21 -11.12
C THR A 143 14.68 -8.73 -9.67
N ASP A 144 15.41 -7.64 -9.40
CA ASP A 144 15.57 -7.10 -8.05
C ASP A 144 14.26 -6.47 -7.54
N GLN A 145 13.50 -5.79 -8.41
CA GLN A 145 12.16 -5.31 -8.09
C GLN A 145 11.23 -6.45 -7.65
N MET A 146 11.25 -7.57 -8.39
CA MET A 146 10.45 -8.76 -8.04
C MET A 146 10.89 -9.37 -6.71
N VAL A 147 12.19 -9.42 -6.40
CA VAL A 147 12.71 -9.91 -5.11
C VAL A 147 12.19 -9.07 -3.95
N LEU A 148 12.29 -7.74 -4.03
CA LEU A 148 11.78 -6.82 -3.00
C LEU A 148 10.27 -6.98 -2.80
N LEU A 149 9.51 -7.00 -3.89
CA LEU A 149 8.04 -7.10 -3.84
C LEU A 149 7.57 -8.41 -3.22
N ARG A 150 8.17 -9.54 -3.58
CA ARG A 150 7.88 -10.83 -2.93
C ARG A 150 8.18 -10.75 -1.44
N ALA A 151 9.36 -10.25 -1.07
CA ALA A 151 9.79 -10.20 0.32
C ALA A 151 8.94 -9.30 1.24
N PHE A 152 8.14 -8.37 0.69
CA PHE A 152 7.48 -7.35 1.50
C PHE A 152 6.03 -7.00 1.17
N ALA A 153 5.49 -7.30 -0.02
CA ALA A 153 4.15 -6.84 -0.39
C ALA A 153 3.07 -7.30 0.62
N SER A 154 3.09 -8.56 1.06
CA SER A 154 2.17 -9.08 2.10
C SER A 154 2.30 -8.35 3.44
N LYS A 155 3.53 -7.96 3.82
CA LYS A 155 3.80 -7.18 5.04
C LYS A 155 3.25 -5.77 4.91
N ALA A 156 3.41 -5.13 3.75
CA ALA A 156 2.85 -3.81 3.46
C ALA A 156 1.31 -3.84 3.50
N ILE A 157 0.67 -4.86 2.92
CA ILE A 157 -0.79 -5.06 3.01
C ILE A 157 -1.21 -5.12 4.48
N LEU A 158 -0.55 -5.95 5.28
CA LEU A 158 -0.86 -6.08 6.71
C LEU A 158 -0.70 -4.75 7.46
N LEU A 159 0.37 -3.99 7.21
CA LEU A 159 0.58 -2.67 7.83
C LEU A 159 -0.51 -1.67 7.44
N PHE A 160 -0.85 -1.56 6.16
CA PHE A 160 -1.92 -0.68 5.69
C PHE A 160 -3.28 -1.06 6.28
N THR A 161 -3.61 -2.35 6.28
CA THR A 161 -4.90 -2.84 6.78
C THR A 161 -5.01 -2.71 8.30
N ALA A 162 -3.92 -2.99 9.04
CA ALA A 162 -3.85 -2.79 10.48
C ALA A 162 -4.02 -1.31 10.85
N PHE A 163 -3.30 -0.42 10.17
CA PHE A 163 -3.42 1.01 10.42
C PHE A 163 -4.82 1.54 10.11
N SER A 164 -5.40 1.16 8.96
CA SER A 164 -6.76 1.57 8.63
C SER A 164 -7.81 1.03 9.61
N SER A 165 -7.62 -0.17 10.15
CA SER A 165 -8.53 -0.77 11.12
C SER A 165 -8.40 -0.10 12.50
N MET A 166 -7.18 0.25 12.90
CA MET A 166 -6.88 1.04 14.10
C MET A 166 -7.54 2.42 14.03
N MET A 167 -7.37 3.14 12.92
CA MET A 167 -7.94 4.48 12.74
C MET A 167 -9.47 4.51 12.73
N LYS A 168 -10.12 3.38 12.42
CA LYS A 168 -11.58 3.21 12.42
C LYS A 168 -12.11 2.54 13.69
N ASP A 169 -11.24 2.23 14.66
CA ASP A 169 -11.57 1.59 15.93
C ASP A 169 -12.33 0.25 15.78
N TYR A 170 -11.92 -0.57 14.81
CA TYR A 170 -12.58 -1.86 14.57
C TYR A 170 -12.15 -2.98 15.54
N GLY A 171 -11.07 -2.80 16.31
CA GLY A 171 -10.52 -3.80 17.23
C GLY A 171 -9.90 -5.06 16.58
N GLN A 172 -10.18 -5.30 15.30
CA GLN A 172 -9.66 -6.41 14.50
C GLN A 172 -9.36 -5.97 13.06
N LEU A 173 -8.57 -6.76 12.33
CA LEU A 173 -8.30 -6.51 10.92
C LEU A 173 -9.57 -6.70 10.08
N VAL A 174 -9.90 -5.64 9.33
CA VAL A 174 -11.04 -5.63 8.42
C VAL A 174 -10.57 -5.17 7.04
N THR A 175 -11.08 -5.83 5.99
CA THR A 175 -10.89 -5.36 4.62
C THR A 175 -11.52 -3.96 4.42
N PRO A 176 -11.12 -3.21 3.38
CA PRO A 176 -11.72 -1.90 3.09
C PRO A 176 -13.24 -1.95 2.91
N GLY A 177 -13.74 -3.06 2.36
CA GLY A 177 -15.17 -3.34 2.19
C GLY A 177 -15.90 -3.82 3.44
N GLY A 178 -15.25 -3.90 4.61
CA GLY A 178 -15.90 -4.27 5.87
C GLY A 178 -15.90 -5.77 6.21
N HIS A 179 -15.31 -6.62 5.36
CA HIS A 179 -15.21 -8.07 5.61
C HIS A 179 -14.10 -8.40 6.60
N GLU A 180 -14.34 -9.36 7.48
CA GLU A 180 -13.33 -9.90 8.39
C GLU A 180 -12.24 -10.67 7.63
N ILE A 181 -10.97 -10.52 8.01
CA ILE A 181 -9.86 -11.25 7.35
C ILE A 181 -9.85 -12.74 7.74
N VAL A 182 -10.23 -13.07 8.98
CA VAL A 182 -10.28 -14.45 9.50
C VAL A 182 -11.67 -14.68 10.08
N SER A 183 -12.65 -14.98 9.23
CA SER A 183 -14.04 -15.20 9.66
C SER A 183 -14.19 -16.49 10.48
N GLU A 184 -15.23 -16.58 11.31
CA GLU A 184 -15.56 -17.81 12.06
C GLU A 184 -15.73 -19.03 11.14
N ALA A 185 -16.34 -18.82 9.96
CA ALA A 185 -16.43 -19.85 8.93
C ALA A 185 -15.07 -20.35 8.45
N LEU A 186 -14.07 -19.46 8.35
CA LEU A 186 -12.70 -19.84 7.99
C LEU A 186 -12.02 -20.60 9.14
N ILE A 187 -12.28 -20.20 10.38
CA ILE A 187 -11.75 -20.85 11.59
C ILE A 187 -12.20 -22.30 11.64
N GLU A 188 -13.51 -22.54 11.51
CA GLU A 188 -14.10 -23.88 11.48
C GLU A 188 -13.58 -24.69 10.28
N LYS A 189 -13.61 -24.09 9.08
CA LYS A 189 -13.19 -24.75 7.85
C LYS A 189 -11.72 -25.19 7.85
N LEU A 190 -10.84 -24.37 8.44
CA LEU A 190 -9.41 -24.69 8.53
C LEU A 190 -9.01 -25.38 9.82
N GLU A 191 -9.94 -25.54 10.78
CA GLU A 191 -9.71 -26.10 12.12
C GLU A 191 -8.53 -25.42 12.84
N ILE A 192 -8.44 -24.09 12.73
CA ILE A 192 -7.42 -23.31 13.45
C ILE A 192 -7.94 -22.92 14.84
N THR A 193 -7.03 -22.69 15.78
CA THR A 193 -7.42 -22.28 17.14
C THR A 193 -7.90 -20.83 17.16
N GLN A 194 -8.82 -20.52 18.09
CA GLN A 194 -9.25 -19.13 18.32
C GLN A 194 -8.08 -18.23 18.72
N GLU A 195 -7.09 -18.76 19.45
CA GLU A 195 -5.89 -18.03 19.83
C GLU A 195 -5.08 -17.60 18.59
N MET A 196 -4.87 -18.51 17.64
CA MET A 196 -4.20 -18.19 16.38
C MET A 196 -4.98 -17.15 15.58
N ALA A 197 -6.31 -17.32 15.48
CA ALA A 197 -7.18 -16.37 14.78
C ALA A 197 -7.12 -14.97 15.42
N ASN A 198 -7.28 -14.86 16.74
CA ASN A 198 -7.22 -13.59 17.47
C ASN A 198 -5.84 -12.93 17.34
N SER A 199 -4.76 -13.72 17.40
CA SER A 199 -3.40 -13.25 17.17
C SER A 199 -3.24 -12.66 15.76
N ILE A 200 -3.78 -13.32 14.73
CA ILE A 200 -3.74 -12.80 13.35
C ILE A 200 -4.54 -11.49 13.24
N LYS A 201 -5.73 -11.44 13.84
CA LYS A 201 -6.68 -10.32 13.76
C LYS A 201 -6.24 -9.05 14.49
N SER A 202 -5.43 -9.14 15.55
CA SER A 202 -5.23 -8.00 16.47
C SER A 202 -3.78 -7.62 16.72
N ARG A 203 -2.81 -8.52 16.53
CA ARG A 203 -1.40 -8.30 16.95
C ARG A 203 -0.80 -7.04 16.34
N MET A 204 -0.95 -6.83 15.03
CA MET A 204 -0.42 -5.62 14.40
C MET A 204 -1.17 -4.35 14.78
N ILE A 205 -2.49 -4.43 15.00
CA ILE A 205 -3.28 -3.28 15.48
C ILE A 205 -2.78 -2.87 16.86
N GLY A 206 -2.60 -3.83 17.77
CA GLY A 206 -2.06 -3.59 19.10
C GLY A 206 -0.68 -2.95 19.06
N GLY A 207 0.24 -3.46 18.23
CA GLY A 207 1.58 -2.87 18.10
C GLY A 207 1.58 -1.44 17.56
N LEU A 208 0.72 -1.12 16.58
CA LEU A 208 0.58 0.25 16.07
C LEU A 208 -0.06 1.18 17.09
N SER A 209 -1.07 0.69 17.83
CA SER A 209 -1.80 1.45 18.83
C SER A 209 -0.96 1.75 20.07
N GLU A 210 -0.20 0.76 20.56
CA GLU A 210 0.69 0.89 21.72
C GLU A 210 1.73 2.00 21.50
N LEU A 211 2.26 2.07 20.27
CA LEU A 211 3.22 3.11 19.89
C LEU A 211 2.56 4.40 19.41
N SER A 212 1.23 4.49 19.31
CA SER A 212 0.53 5.66 18.76
C SER A 212 1.13 6.10 17.41
N VAL A 213 1.30 5.16 16.50
CA VAL A 213 1.94 5.41 15.19
C VAL A 213 1.10 6.36 14.37
N THR A 214 1.73 7.39 13.79
CA THR A 214 1.08 8.33 12.87
C THR A 214 1.12 7.82 11.42
N GLU A 215 0.32 8.42 10.52
CA GLU A 215 0.35 8.04 9.10
C GLU A 215 1.73 8.33 8.46
N ASP A 216 2.35 9.46 8.81
CA ASP A 216 3.69 9.83 8.32
C ASP A 216 4.73 8.78 8.73
N GLU A 217 4.73 8.38 10.01
CA GLU A 217 5.60 7.33 10.52
C GLU A 217 5.34 5.98 9.84
N LEU A 218 4.07 5.59 9.67
CA LEU A 218 3.71 4.35 8.98
C LEU A 218 4.27 4.32 7.55
N LEU A 219 4.08 5.40 6.78
CA LEU A 219 4.52 5.47 5.39
C LEU A 219 6.05 5.37 5.29
N LEU A 220 6.78 6.06 6.17
CA LEU A 220 8.24 5.97 6.23
C LEU A 220 8.70 4.57 6.65
N ILE A 221 8.06 3.95 7.65
CA ILE A 221 8.37 2.59 8.11
C ILE A 221 8.13 1.56 7.01
N ILE A 222 7.04 1.68 6.24
CA ILE A 222 6.76 0.82 5.09
C ILE A 222 7.92 0.87 4.10
N VAL A 223 8.43 2.06 3.77
CA VAL A 223 9.56 2.19 2.84
C VAL A 223 10.86 1.65 3.45
N ILE A 224 11.14 1.94 4.72
CA ILE A 224 12.35 1.46 5.41
C ILE A 224 12.37 -0.07 5.50
N PHE A 225 11.25 -0.70 5.80
CA PHE A 225 11.15 -2.16 5.90
C PHE A 225 11.06 -2.84 4.53
N PHE A 226 10.55 -2.14 3.51
CA PHE A 226 10.59 -2.60 2.12
C PHE A 226 12.02 -2.68 1.60
N LEU A 227 12.86 -1.70 1.96
CA LEU A 227 14.26 -1.60 1.56
C LEU A 227 15.16 -2.51 2.41
N ASP A 228 14.96 -3.82 2.32
CA ASP A 228 15.79 -4.81 3.03
C ASP A 228 16.94 -5.34 2.14
N PRO A 229 18.21 -4.96 2.39
CA PRO A 229 19.34 -5.44 1.61
C PRO A 229 19.75 -6.89 1.92
N VAL A 230 19.16 -7.52 2.94
CA VAL A 230 19.54 -8.86 3.43
C VAL A 230 18.53 -9.94 3.00
N ILE A 231 17.73 -9.67 1.97
CA ILE A 231 16.82 -10.68 1.41
C ILE A 231 17.64 -11.80 0.77
N THR A 232 17.40 -13.03 1.22
CA THR A 232 18.10 -14.23 0.73
C THR A 232 17.18 -15.24 0.05
N VAL A 233 15.86 -15.14 0.25
CA VAL A 233 14.86 -16.12 -0.22
C VAL A 233 13.77 -15.42 -1.04
N PRO A 234 13.35 -15.99 -2.19
CA PRO A 234 13.82 -17.24 -2.81
C PRO A 234 15.21 -17.10 -3.47
N GLN A 235 15.63 -15.87 -3.76
CA GLN A 235 16.93 -15.55 -4.33
C GLN A 235 17.40 -14.19 -3.80
N PRO A 236 18.71 -13.98 -3.64
CA PRO A 236 19.24 -12.72 -3.15
C PRO A 236 19.13 -11.60 -4.19
N LEU A 237 19.23 -10.35 -3.71
CA LEU A 237 19.41 -9.17 -4.55
C LEU A 237 20.78 -9.19 -5.25
N SER A 238 20.88 -8.53 -6.40
CA SER A 238 22.17 -8.27 -7.05
C SER A 238 23.08 -7.41 -6.15
N SER A 239 24.41 -7.52 -6.31
CA SER A 239 25.38 -6.74 -5.51
C SER A 239 25.19 -5.22 -5.65
N MET A 240 24.81 -4.77 -6.85
CA MET A 240 24.45 -3.38 -7.11
C MET A 240 23.17 -2.98 -6.37
N ALA A 241 22.12 -3.82 -6.44
CA ALA A 241 20.87 -3.56 -5.74
C ALA A 241 21.03 -3.56 -4.21
N VAL A 242 21.84 -4.46 -3.64
CA VAL A 242 22.14 -4.46 -2.19
C VAL A 242 22.70 -3.11 -1.75
N THR A 243 23.68 -2.57 -2.48
CA THR A 243 24.30 -1.28 -2.18
C THR A 243 23.30 -0.14 -2.31
N TYR A 244 22.52 -0.14 -3.40
CA TYR A 244 21.52 0.89 -3.68
C TYR A 244 20.38 0.90 -2.65
N VAL A 245 19.82 -0.28 -2.35
CA VAL A 245 18.76 -0.47 -1.35
C VAL A 245 19.24 -0.04 0.03
N ALA A 246 20.47 -0.40 0.43
CA ALA A 246 21.04 0.02 1.72
C ALA A 246 21.16 1.55 1.81
N SER A 247 21.65 2.20 0.75
CA SER A 247 21.75 3.67 0.70
C SER A 247 20.39 4.35 0.80
N LYS A 248 19.37 3.87 0.06
CA LYS A 248 18.01 4.40 0.14
C LYS A 248 17.37 4.14 1.50
N ARG A 249 17.59 2.96 2.10
CA ARG A 249 17.09 2.65 3.44
C ARG A 249 17.62 3.65 4.46
N GLN A 250 18.93 3.91 4.43
CA GLN A 250 19.57 4.88 5.31
C GLN A 250 18.98 6.29 5.15
N MET A 251 18.72 6.71 3.91
CA MET A 251 18.08 8.00 3.63
C MET A 251 16.68 8.10 4.24
N TYR A 252 15.83 7.09 4.05
CA TYR A 252 14.48 7.11 4.65
C TYR A 252 14.50 6.96 6.18
N SER A 253 15.47 6.24 6.75
CA SER A 253 15.69 6.22 8.20
C SER A 253 16.06 7.60 8.74
N GLN A 254 16.86 8.37 8.00
CA GLN A 254 17.20 9.75 8.33
C GLN A 254 15.96 10.67 8.23
N PHE A 255 15.12 10.51 7.21
CA PHE A 255 13.85 11.25 7.12
C PHE A 255 12.91 10.96 8.29
N LEU A 256 12.85 9.72 8.77
CA LEU A 256 12.07 9.37 9.95
C LEU A 256 12.62 10.06 11.21
N LEU A 257 13.95 10.10 11.39
CA LEU A 257 14.57 10.83 12.49
C LEU A 257 14.25 12.33 12.44
N GLU A 258 14.38 12.95 11.27
CA GLU A 258 14.04 14.36 11.05
C GLU A 258 12.56 14.64 11.33
N HIS A 259 11.66 13.75 10.89
CA HIS A 259 10.24 13.85 11.20
C HIS A 259 9.98 13.82 12.71
N CYS A 260 10.56 12.84 13.43
CA CYS A 260 10.42 12.73 14.88
C CYS A 260 10.97 13.96 15.61
N GLN A 261 12.09 14.53 15.14
CA GLN A 261 12.65 15.77 15.69
C GLN A 261 11.70 16.97 15.54
N MET A 262 11.10 17.13 14.36
CA MET A 262 10.18 18.24 14.07
C MET A 262 8.89 18.19 14.90
N MET A 263 8.45 16.99 15.29
CA MET A 263 7.29 16.80 16.16
C MET A 263 7.54 17.19 17.62
N GLN A 264 8.76 17.62 17.97
CA GLN A 264 9.17 18.16 19.28
C GLN A 264 8.71 17.35 20.50
N GLN A 265 8.64 16.03 20.36
CA GLN A 265 8.40 15.14 21.50
C GLN A 265 9.71 14.93 22.26
N ASP A 266 9.68 15.13 23.58
CA ASP A 266 10.78 14.75 24.45
C ASP A 266 11.14 13.27 24.21
N GLY A 267 12.43 12.98 24.00
CA GLY A 267 12.89 11.62 23.75
C GLY A 267 12.72 11.12 22.30
N TRP A 268 12.55 12.00 21.31
CA TRP A 268 12.50 11.65 19.87
C TRP A 268 13.64 10.71 19.42
N GLN A 269 14.80 10.72 20.09
CA GLN A 269 15.93 9.82 19.82
C GLN A 269 15.55 8.34 20.03
N LYS A 270 14.60 8.06 20.93
CA LYS A 270 14.09 6.72 21.22
C LYS A 270 12.98 6.29 20.26
N ARG A 271 12.34 7.24 19.58
CA ARG A 271 11.21 6.97 18.71
C ARG A 271 11.58 6.04 17.55
N LEU A 272 12.75 6.24 16.93
CA LEU A 272 13.21 5.36 15.85
C LEU A 272 13.37 3.89 16.31
N PRO A 273 14.16 3.56 17.36
CA PRO A 273 14.27 2.18 17.80
C PRO A 273 12.94 1.60 18.31
N GLU A 274 12.06 2.40 18.92
CA GLU A 274 10.70 1.98 19.29
C GLU A 274 9.88 1.55 18.06
N LEU A 275 9.87 2.36 17.01
CA LEU A 275 9.17 2.04 15.77
C LEU A 275 9.76 0.79 15.07
N TYR A 276 11.06 0.52 15.23
CA TYR A 276 11.68 -0.69 14.69
C TYR A 276 11.21 -1.98 15.39
N VAL A 277 10.69 -1.90 16.62
CA VAL A 277 10.05 -3.04 17.30
C VAL A 277 8.89 -3.59 16.48
N LEU A 278 8.20 -2.74 15.71
CA LEU A 278 7.13 -3.16 14.79
C LEU A 278 7.60 -4.18 13.76
N CYS A 279 8.88 -4.19 13.38
CA CYS A 279 9.42 -5.21 12.48
C CYS A 279 9.30 -6.62 13.09
N HIS A 280 9.55 -6.74 14.40
CA HIS A 280 9.38 -8.01 15.10
C HIS A 280 7.90 -8.43 15.15
N THR A 281 7.03 -7.50 15.53
CA THR A 281 5.57 -7.72 15.59
C THR A 281 5.02 -8.14 14.22
N LEU A 282 5.46 -7.46 13.16
CA LEU A 282 5.12 -7.72 11.77
C LEU A 282 5.55 -9.11 11.31
N ASN A 283 6.81 -9.46 11.52
CA ASN A 283 7.33 -10.77 11.14
C ASN A 283 6.65 -11.90 11.94
N ARG A 284 6.34 -11.68 13.23
CA ARG A 284 5.59 -12.64 14.04
C ARG A 284 4.17 -12.82 13.54
N ASN A 285 3.47 -11.74 13.20
CA ASN A 285 2.12 -11.83 12.65
C ASN A 285 2.11 -12.52 11.27
N MET A 286 3.09 -12.21 10.41
CA MET A 286 3.22 -12.82 9.09
C MET A 286 3.45 -14.32 9.16
N ARG A 287 4.27 -14.83 10.10
CA ARG A 287 4.45 -16.28 10.27
C ARG A 287 3.14 -17.01 10.55
N GLU A 288 2.23 -16.42 11.32
CA GLU A 288 0.90 -17.02 11.57
C GLU A 288 0.00 -16.97 10.32
N ILE A 289 0.07 -15.88 9.55
CA ILE A 289 -0.64 -15.76 8.27
C ILE A 289 -0.10 -16.78 7.25
N ASP A 290 1.21 -16.98 7.19
CA ASP A 290 1.85 -17.96 6.30
C ASP A 290 1.41 -19.38 6.65
N LYS A 291 1.37 -19.73 7.95
CA LYS A 291 0.80 -21.01 8.42
C LYS A 291 -0.66 -21.18 7.99
N LEU A 292 -1.48 -20.14 8.15
CA LEU A 292 -2.88 -20.16 7.72
C LEU A 292 -3.01 -20.44 6.22
N ASN A 293 -2.20 -19.78 5.40
CA ASN A 293 -2.22 -19.97 3.96
C ASN A 293 -1.75 -21.38 3.55
N ILE A 294 -0.72 -21.93 4.22
CA ILE A 294 -0.27 -23.31 4.00
C ILE A 294 -1.39 -24.30 4.35
N LEU A 295 -2.06 -24.13 5.49
CA LEU A 295 -3.19 -24.98 5.90
C LEU A 295 -4.33 -24.93 4.88
N ALA A 296 -4.66 -23.72 4.39
CA ALA A 296 -5.68 -23.55 3.36
C ALA A 296 -5.33 -24.30 2.07
N LYS A 297 -4.07 -24.24 1.64
CA LYS A 297 -3.59 -24.93 0.43
C LYS A 297 -3.57 -26.46 0.59
N LEU A 298 -3.20 -26.96 1.77
CA LEU A 298 -3.19 -28.40 2.07
C LEU A 298 -4.61 -28.99 2.14
N LYS A 299 -5.55 -28.29 2.78
CA LYS A 299 -6.94 -28.76 2.91
C LYS A 299 -7.75 -28.58 1.63
N TYR A 300 -7.45 -27.56 0.84
CA TYR A 300 -8.18 -27.22 -0.39
C TYR A 300 -7.24 -27.06 -1.59
N PRO A 301 -6.54 -28.14 -2.00
CA PRO A 301 -5.53 -28.09 -3.07
C PRO A 301 -6.12 -27.73 -4.44
N THR A 302 -7.41 -27.93 -4.63
CA THR A 302 -8.13 -27.60 -5.87
C THR A 302 -8.70 -26.18 -5.90
N SER A 303 -8.55 -25.40 -4.80
CA SER A 303 -8.97 -24.01 -4.78
C SER A 303 -8.08 -23.17 -5.69
N ILE A 304 -8.64 -22.66 -6.78
CA ILE A 304 -7.91 -21.83 -7.74
C ILE A 304 -7.67 -20.44 -7.12
N CYS A 305 -6.47 -20.22 -6.58
CA CYS A 305 -5.98 -18.89 -6.24
C CYS A 305 -5.62 -18.11 -7.51
N LYS A 306 -5.76 -16.78 -7.47
CA LYS A 306 -5.24 -15.92 -8.53
C LYS A 306 -3.69 -15.98 -8.50
N LYS A 307 -3.04 -16.00 -9.66
CA LYS A 307 -1.57 -16.17 -9.81
C LYS A 307 -0.77 -15.15 -9.01
N LEU A 308 -1.17 -13.88 -9.04
CA LEU A 308 -0.53 -12.83 -8.23
C LEU A 308 -0.60 -13.12 -6.73
N TYR A 309 -1.70 -13.71 -6.25
CA TYR A 309 -1.82 -14.10 -4.85
C TYR A 309 -0.75 -15.13 -4.49
N ASP A 310 -0.57 -16.15 -5.33
CA ASP A 310 0.45 -17.17 -5.11
C ASP A 310 1.87 -16.59 -5.18
N ASP A 311 2.15 -15.73 -6.17
CA ASP A 311 3.45 -15.06 -6.32
C ASP A 311 3.85 -14.25 -5.06
N ILE A 312 2.87 -13.70 -4.35
CA ILE A 312 3.09 -12.81 -3.21
C ILE A 312 2.99 -13.53 -1.86
N THR A 313 2.07 -14.48 -1.71
CA THR A 313 1.82 -15.13 -0.42
C THR A 313 2.56 -16.46 -0.27
N MET A 314 2.84 -17.17 -1.37
CA MET A 314 3.39 -18.53 -1.34
C MET A 314 4.87 -18.63 -1.71
N HIS A 315 5.55 -17.52 -2.03
CA HIS A 315 6.96 -17.53 -2.45
C HIS A 315 7.97 -18.00 -1.39
N ARG A 316 7.54 -18.21 -0.14
CA ARG A 316 8.37 -18.69 1.00
C ARG A 316 8.10 -20.14 1.38
N CYS A 317 7.12 -20.77 0.75
CA CYS A 317 6.72 -22.15 1.00
C CYS A 317 7.42 -23.05 -0.01
#